data_AF-A0A2V8P391-F1
#
_entry.id   AF-A0A2V8P391-F1
#
_cell.length_a   1.000
_cell.length_b   1.000
_cell.length_c   1.000
_cell.angle_alpha   90.00
_cell.angle_beta   90.00
_cell.angle_gamma   90.00
#
_symmetry.space_group_name_H-M   'P 1'
#
loop_
_entity.id
_entity.type
_entity.pdbx_description
1 polymer ?
#
loop_
_entity_poly.entity_id
_entity_poly.type
_entity_poly.pdbx_seq_one_letter_code
_entity_poly.pdbx_strand_id
1 'polypeptide(L)' 'MMPSAKVRSLAERLPDAYGLRALDSFQLAAALVWCNEKPKNRVFVCDDSKLSMAAQTVGFTVVP' A
#
# COMPACT_ATOMS: atom_id res chain seq x y z
N MET A 1 -5.69 19.28 3.85
CA MET A 1 -6.49 18.04 3.96
C MET A 1 -5.63 16.96 4.61
N MET A 2 -6.15 16.14 5.52
CA MET A 2 -5.39 15.06 6.19
C MET A 2 -5.86 13.69 5.69
N PRO A 3 -4.99 12.66 5.62
CA PRO A 3 -5.41 11.29 5.35
C PRO A 3 -6.39 10.78 6.41
N SER A 4 -7.31 9.90 6.01
CA SER A 4 -8.28 9.31 6.93
C SER A 4 -7.58 8.54 8.06
N ALA A 5 -8.23 8.42 9.21
CA ALA A 5 -7.67 7.69 10.34
C ALA A 5 -7.30 6.24 9.97
N LYS A 6 -8.10 5.59 9.11
CA LYS A 6 -7.85 4.23 8.62
C LYS A 6 -6.57 4.16 7.78
N VAL A 7 -6.35 5.13 6.89
CA VAL A 7 -5.11 5.19 6.10
C VAL A 7 -3.89 5.40 6.99
N ARG A 8 -3.96 6.31 7.97
CA ARG A 8 -2.87 6.55 8.92
C ARG A 8 -2.51 5.31 9.73
N SER A 9 -3.53 4.66 10.32
CA SER A 9 -3.33 3.45 11.13
C SER A 9 -2.73 2.29 10.35
N LEU A 10 -3.11 2.10 9.08
CA LEU A 10 -2.47 1.10 8.23
C LEU A 10 -1.04 1.51 7.89
N ALA A 11 -0.81 2.76 7.48
CA ALA A 11 0.51 3.25 7.08
C ALA A 11 1.56 3.14 8.19
N GLU A 12 1.18 3.33 9.45
CA GLU A 12 2.08 3.20 10.61
C GLU A 12 2.70 1.81 10.77
N ARG A 13 2.02 0.76 10.28
CA ARG A 13 2.47 -0.65 10.46
C ARG A 13 3.29 -1.19 9.30
N LEU A 14 3.22 -0.55 8.13
CA LEU A 14 3.84 -1.04 6.90
C LEU A 14 5.38 -0.91 6.86
N PRO A 15 6.02 0.08 7.52
CA PRO A 15 7.47 0.12 7.63
C PRO A 15 8.05 -1.12 8.32
N ASP A 16 7.44 -1.55 9.42
CA ASP A 16 7.92 -2.73 10.15
C ASP A 16 7.61 -4.03 9.39
N ALA A 17 6.46 -4.10 8.71
CA ALA A 17 6.06 -5.29 7.96
C ALA A 17 6.82 -5.50 6.65
N TYR A 18 7.20 -4.43 5.97
CA TYR A 18 7.72 -4.48 4.59
C TYR A 18 8.97 -3.61 4.33
N GLY A 19 9.49 -2.92 5.35
CA GLY A 19 10.64 -2.03 5.22
C GLY A 19 10.39 -0.80 4.33
N LEU A 20 9.12 -0.37 4.22
CA LEU A 20 8.69 0.75 3.38
C LEU A 20 9.04 2.10 4.01
N ARG A 21 9.31 3.09 3.16
CA ARG A 21 9.40 4.49 3.60
C ARG A 21 8.00 5.02 3.91
N ALA A 22 7.93 6.14 4.64
CA ALA A 22 6.66 6.73 5.05
C ALA A 22 5.70 6.96 3.88
N LEU A 23 6.18 7.57 2.78
CA LEU A 23 5.33 7.88 1.62
C LEU A 23 4.81 6.61 0.93
N ASP A 24 5.68 5.62 0.72
CA ASP A 24 5.32 4.33 0.13
C ASP A 24 4.28 3.59 0.99
N SER A 25 4.42 3.69 2.32
CA SER A 25 3.47 3.15 3.28
C SER A 25 2.10 3.83 3.17
N PHE A 26 2.07 5.15 3.05
CA PHE A 26 0.82 5.90 2.85
C PHE A 26 0.15 5.55 1.51
N GLN A 27 0.93 5.36 0.45
CA GLN A 27 0.40 4.96 -0.86
C GLN A 27 -0.25 3.57 -0.80
N LEU A 28 0.46 2.58 -0.22
CA LEU A 28 -0.08 1.22 -0.08
C LEU A 28 -1.31 1.18 0.85
N ALA A 29 -1.27 1.91 1.96
CA ALA A 29 -2.40 2.04 2.86
C ALA A 29 -3.63 2.67 2.19
N ALA A 30 -3.45 3.72 1.39
CA ALA A 30 -4.53 4.35 0.64
C ALA A 30 -5.17 3.37 -0.36
N ALA A 31 -4.35 2.59 -1.08
CA ALA A 31 -4.85 1.58 -2.01
C ALA A 31 -5.63 0.47 -1.31
N LEU A 32 -5.15 0.00 -0.15
CA LEU A 32 -5.85 -0.98 0.68
C LEU A 32 -7.20 -0.43 1.17
N VAL A 33 -7.25 0.82 1.63
CA VAL A 33 -8.52 1.44 2.04
C VAL A 33 -9.48 1.58 0.86
N TRP A 34 -8.99 1.97 -0.32
CA TRP A 34 -9.81 2.09 -1.53
C TRP A 34 -10.48 0.77 -1.93
N CYS A 35 -9.74 -0.34 -1.86
CA CYS A 35 -10.29 -1.66 -2.19
C CYS A 35 -10.99 -2.36 -1.01
N ASN A 36 -11.20 -1.66 0.11
CA ASN A 36 -11.73 -2.22 1.36
C ASN A 36 -10.96 -3.47 1.82
N GLU A 37 -9.63 -3.40 1.74
CA GLU A 37 -8.67 -4.44 2.11
C GLU A 37 -8.85 -5.75 1.33
N LYS A 38 -9.43 -5.67 0.11
CA LYS A 38 -9.59 -6.77 -0.84
C LYS A 38 -8.78 -6.49 -2.13
N PRO A 39 -7.45 -6.65 -2.09
CA PRO A 39 -6.55 -6.25 -3.17
C PRO A 39 -6.54 -7.21 -4.37
N LYS A 40 -7.09 -8.42 -4.23
CA LYS A 40 -7.16 -9.41 -5.31
C LYS A 40 -7.87 -8.82 -6.54
N ASN A 41 -7.27 -9.03 -7.72
CA ASN A 41 -7.73 -8.50 -9.02
C ASN A 41 -7.78 -6.96 -9.09
N ARG A 42 -7.10 -6.25 -8.19
CA ARG A 42 -6.95 -4.79 -8.25
C ARG A 42 -5.53 -4.46 -8.73
N VAL A 43 -5.45 -3.44 -9.57
CA VAL A 43 -4.18 -2.96 -10.10
C VAL A 43 -3.58 -1.94 -9.13
N PHE A 44 -2.28 -2.07 -8.87
CA PHE A 44 -1.48 -1.09 -8.16
C PHE A 44 -0.34 -0.65 -9.08
N VAL A 45 -0.33 0.63 -9.46
CA VAL A 45 0.67 1.17 -10.39
C VAL A 45 1.85 1.70 -9.60
N CYS A 46 3.04 1.13 -9.79
CA CYS A 46 4.30 1.70 -9.31
C CYS A 46 5.52 1.07 -9.99
N ASP A 47 6.56 1.88 -10.15
CA ASP A 47 7.87 1.45 -10.67
C ASP A 47 8.95 1.34 -9.57
N ASP A 48 8.61 1.64 -8.32
CA ASP A 48 9.50 1.40 -7.17
C ASP A 48 9.50 -0.10 -6.81
N SER A 49 10.68 -0.72 -6.83
CA SER A 49 10.82 -2.17 -6.65
C SER A 49 10.38 -2.65 -5.27
N LYS A 50 10.65 -1.88 -4.21
CA LYS A 50 10.29 -2.27 -2.85
C LYS A 50 8.79 -2.13 -2.61
N LEU A 51 8.20 -1.03 -3.09
CA LEU A 51 6.75 -0.84 -3.01
C LEU A 51 6.00 -1.87 -3.86
N SER A 52 6.52 -2.20 -5.05
CA SER A 52 6.00 -3.26 -5.92
C SER A 52 5.93 -4.60 -5.18
N MET A 53 7.02 -5.00 -4.52
CA MET A 53 7.05 -6.25 -3.74
C MET A 53 6.02 -6.24 -2.60
N ALA A 54 5.91 -5.13 -1.86
CA ALA A 54 4.94 -5.03 -0.78
C ALA A 54 3.49 -5.09 -1.30
N ALA A 55 3.19 -4.38 -2.39
CA ALA A 55 1.87 -4.39 -3.03
C ALA A 55 1.50 -5.79 -3.58
N GLN A 56 2.44 -6.50 -4.20
CA GLN A 56 2.24 -7.88 -4.63
C GLN A 56 2.00 -8.81 -3.43
N THR A 57 2.78 -8.65 -2.35
CA THR A 57 2.68 -9.49 -1.14
C THR A 57 1.30 -9.37 -0.48
N VAL A 58 0.72 -8.17 -0.46
CA VAL A 58 -0.65 -7.99 0.07
C VAL A 58 -1.74 -8.46 -0.91
N GLY A 59 -1.40 -8.69 -2.20
CA GLY A 59 -2.27 -9.33 -3.18
C GLY A 59 -2.73 -8.45 -4.35
N PHE A 60 -2.12 -7.27 -4.56
CA PHE A 60 -2.36 -6.48 -5.75
C PHE A 60 -1.68 -7.07 -6.99
N THR A 61 -2.26 -6.84 -8.16
CA THR A 61 -1.56 -6.96 -9.44
C THR A 61 -0.76 -5.69 -9.66
N VAL A 62 0.57 -5.77 -9.63
CA VAL A 62 1.42 -4.60 -9.85
C VAL A 62 1.76 -4.42 -11.32
N VAL A 63 1.65 -3.19 -11.80
CA VAL A 63 2.09 -2.78 -13.13
C VAL A 63 2.98 -1.53 -13.00
N PRO A 64 4.01 -1.37 -13.87
CA PRO A 64 4.81 -0.15 -13.92
C PRO A 64 3.98 1.07 -14.31
#